data_AF-A0A5C5VB81-F1
#
_entry.id   AF-A0A5C5VB81-F1
#
_cell.length_a   1.000
_cell.length_b   1.000
_cell.length_c   1.000
_cell.angle_alpha   90.00
_cell.angle_beta   90.00
_cell.angle_gamma   90.00
#
_symmetry.space_group_name_H-M   'P 1'
#
loop_
_entity.id
_entity.type
_entity.pdbx_description
1 polymer ?
#
loop_
_entity_poly.entity_id
_entity_poly.type
_entity_poly.pdbx_seq_one_letter_code
_entity_poly.pdbx_strand_id
1 'polypeptide(L)'
;MRADTRSKLLAIVALSLVTPAALPAAESEVAIVSPPPESFFEIVRERDREPAREFYAKYASAGGLPVVAAEEVADEALTRTVEIVEHMLAGRPDVLQKMVENQMYLIIIGKNQVYTDMPENRHVRNKEYMNERVRGTGGKPTSFGEENLLCLALDRYDDESIAVHEFCHTIDGTLRSLDSEWRDRVRSVYRSVLDQGKYQGAYAGSNPGEYWAEIAQSYFDCNRVNNWNHGPVGTREDLRAYDPEGYQLVHTTFNLTPENDWRYTYLQKHPVVIDPPEKFDINPYYTKFSWAREFTVLGRQAPDAALLKANDTIRKLFAYRHDILKALITDDVRLVVLGAGETLSDLPEWPLLEQAGLLPDARQAKYSPDAKLVVVPAEQVAVDPASLDASGNPVIALMMDAAYQITASRPVDPDWENRGRDVQQYELNVERLDERFGKKVSETRSAAVADGKWSGTPAAGSDADYFIAGVLAYFDAGGAALTPTGARQPILDRAALRDYDPGLYELVHETMAYEGRQDWKFQAGQQ
;
A
#
# COMPACT_ATOMS: atom_id res chain seq x y z
N MET A 1 52.34 32.05 74.51
CA MET A 1 51.78 31.11 75.50
C MET A 1 50.27 31.36 75.59
N ARG A 2 49.47 30.63 74.79
CA ARG A 2 48.00 30.41 74.86
C ARG A 2 47.45 30.00 73.49
N ALA A 3 46.50 29.06 73.51
CA ALA A 3 45.61 28.54 72.44
C ALA A 3 46.33 27.84 71.27
N ASP A 4 45.83 26.76 70.66
CA ASP A 4 44.45 26.52 70.25
C ASP A 4 44.15 25.00 70.13
N THR A 5 42.89 24.62 70.30
CA THR A 5 42.38 23.24 70.33
C THR A 5 41.29 23.09 69.29
N ARG A 6 41.41 22.17 68.32
CA ARG A 6 40.25 21.63 67.57
C ARG A 6 40.47 20.15 67.22
N SER A 7 39.74 19.28 67.93
CA SER A 7 39.71 17.83 67.72
C SER A 7 38.48 17.44 66.87
N LYS A 8 38.66 16.40 66.07
CA LYS A 8 37.74 15.89 65.03
C LYS A 8 36.52 15.20 65.64
N LEU A 9 35.31 15.53 65.15
CA LEU A 9 34.06 14.84 65.46
C LEU A 9 33.74 13.86 64.31
N LEU A 10 33.59 12.57 64.62
CA LEU A 10 33.11 11.52 63.72
C LEU A 10 31.57 11.49 63.79
N ALA A 11 30.89 11.63 62.66
CA ALA A 11 29.44 11.53 62.57
C ALA A 11 29.00 10.07 62.44
N ILE A 12 28.12 9.63 63.33
CA ILE A 12 27.41 8.34 63.28
C ILE A 12 26.15 8.55 62.43
N VAL A 13 26.05 7.87 61.30
CA VAL A 13 24.83 7.84 60.47
C VAL A 13 23.93 6.69 60.97
N ALA A 14 22.75 7.04 61.45
CA ALA A 14 21.71 6.08 61.83
C ALA A 14 21.03 5.51 60.57
N LEU A 15 21.00 4.19 60.45
CA LEU A 15 20.37 3.45 59.36
C LEU A 15 18.87 3.25 59.67
N SER A 16 18.01 4.03 59.03
CA SER A 16 16.56 3.84 59.10
C SER A 16 16.14 2.72 58.14
N LEU A 17 15.70 1.58 58.68
CA LEU A 17 15.08 0.50 57.90
C LEU A 17 13.71 0.97 57.39
N VAL A 18 13.65 1.38 56.13
CA VAL A 18 12.40 1.58 55.40
C VAL A 18 11.94 0.23 54.87
N THR A 19 10.85 -0.29 55.43
CA THR A 19 10.12 -1.42 54.85
C THR A 19 9.56 -1.01 53.47
N PRO A 20 9.80 -1.75 52.39
CA PRO A 20 9.15 -1.44 51.12
C PRO A 20 7.65 -1.70 51.27
N ALA A 21 6.86 -0.66 51.05
CA ALA A 21 5.42 -0.80 50.85
C ALA A 21 5.21 -1.73 49.66
N ALA A 22 4.44 -2.80 49.85
CA ALA A 22 4.01 -3.68 48.77
C ALA A 22 3.27 -2.81 47.74
N LEU A 23 3.86 -2.68 46.55
CA LEU A 23 3.15 -2.17 45.38
C LEU A 23 1.93 -3.07 45.17
N PRO A 24 0.73 -2.52 44.90
CA PRO A 24 -0.39 -3.35 44.51
C PRO A 24 0.03 -4.16 43.29
N ALA A 25 -0.17 -5.47 43.38
CA ALA A 25 -0.03 -6.36 42.24
C ALA A 25 -0.82 -5.75 41.08
N ALA A 26 -0.17 -5.60 39.92
CA ALA A 26 -0.88 -5.32 38.68
C ALA A 26 -2.04 -6.32 38.59
N GLU A 27 -3.26 -5.82 38.51
CA GLU A 27 -4.40 -6.65 38.12
C GLU A 27 -3.98 -7.36 36.83
N SER A 28 -3.89 -8.69 36.87
CA SER A 28 -3.65 -9.45 35.64
C SER A 28 -4.85 -9.19 34.75
N GLU A 29 -4.66 -8.46 33.66
CA GLU A 29 -5.63 -8.41 32.56
C GLU A 29 -6.06 -9.84 32.28
N VAL A 30 -7.36 -10.11 32.44
CA VAL A 30 -7.95 -11.39 32.05
C VAL A 30 -7.61 -11.56 30.57
N ALA A 31 -6.90 -12.64 30.22
CA ALA A 31 -6.55 -12.91 28.84
C ALA A 31 -7.82 -12.88 27.99
N ILE A 32 -7.91 -11.90 27.07
CA ILE A 32 -9.01 -11.73 26.11
C ILE A 32 -9.13 -12.98 25.21
N VAL A 33 -8.04 -13.74 25.09
CA VAL A 33 -7.90 -14.92 24.25
C VAL A 33 -8.03 -16.21 25.07
N SER A 34 -8.85 -17.13 24.55
CA SER A 34 -9.07 -18.48 25.09
C SER A 34 -9.24 -19.49 23.95
N PRO A 35 -9.26 -20.80 24.20
CA PRO A 35 -9.66 -21.78 23.18
C PRO A 35 -11.15 -21.61 22.79
N PRO A 36 -11.53 -21.83 21.51
CA PRO A 36 -12.92 -21.71 21.11
C PRO A 36 -13.85 -22.67 21.88
N PRO A 37 -14.96 -22.17 22.44
CA PRO A 37 -15.93 -23.01 23.13
C PRO A 37 -16.71 -23.88 22.14
N GLU A 38 -17.26 -24.99 22.62
CA GLU A 38 -18.08 -25.91 21.80
C GLU A 38 -19.23 -25.19 21.07
N SER A 39 -19.87 -24.23 21.75
CA SER A 39 -20.96 -23.42 21.21
C SER A 39 -20.58 -22.60 19.98
N PHE A 40 -19.30 -22.26 19.78
CA PHE A 40 -18.85 -21.63 18.54
C PHE A 40 -18.93 -22.61 17.36
N PHE A 41 -18.48 -23.85 17.53
CA PHE A 41 -18.49 -24.83 16.44
C PHE A 41 -19.91 -25.22 16.02
N GLU A 42 -20.89 -25.10 16.90
CA GLU A 42 -22.31 -25.29 16.56
C GLU A 42 -22.81 -24.28 15.51
N ILE A 43 -22.29 -23.05 15.50
CA ILE A 43 -22.69 -22.00 14.55
C ILE A 43 -21.94 -22.05 13.21
N VAL A 44 -20.81 -22.78 13.15
CA VAL A 44 -20.08 -23.06 11.92
C VAL A 44 -20.92 -24.02 11.05
N ARG A 45 -20.90 -23.79 9.73
CA ARG A 45 -21.63 -24.63 8.77
C ARG A 45 -21.20 -26.09 8.92
N GLU A 46 -22.14 -27.02 8.85
CA GLU A 46 -21.90 -28.44 9.11
C GLU A 46 -20.70 -28.99 8.32
N ARG A 47 -20.62 -28.68 7.02
CA ARG A 47 -19.51 -29.11 6.16
C ARG A 47 -18.14 -28.55 6.56
N ASP A 48 -18.09 -27.44 7.29
CA ASP A 48 -16.87 -26.70 7.64
C ASP A 48 -16.50 -26.90 9.14
N ARG A 49 -17.40 -27.48 9.94
CA ARG A 49 -17.30 -27.59 11.40
C ARG A 49 -16.11 -28.38 11.90
N GLU A 50 -15.94 -29.63 11.46
CA GLU A 50 -14.82 -30.46 11.93
C GLU A 50 -13.46 -29.88 11.49
N PRO A 51 -13.28 -29.44 10.23
CA PRO A 51 -12.10 -28.69 9.85
C PRO A 51 -11.86 -27.44 10.72
N ALA A 52 -12.93 -26.71 11.08
CA ALA A 52 -12.82 -25.56 11.97
C ALA A 52 -12.36 -25.92 13.39
N ARG A 53 -12.78 -27.08 13.94
CA ARG A 53 -12.29 -27.59 15.24
C ARG A 53 -10.82 -27.93 15.23
N GLU A 54 -10.35 -28.50 14.12
CA GLU A 54 -8.95 -28.87 13.96
C GLU A 54 -8.06 -27.63 13.72
N PHE A 55 -8.62 -26.58 13.13
CA PHE A 55 -7.88 -25.41 12.69
C PHE A 55 -7.86 -24.26 13.72
N TYR A 56 -9.01 -23.90 14.30
CA TYR A 56 -9.10 -22.76 15.21
C TYR A 56 -8.68 -23.13 16.62
N ALA A 57 -7.65 -22.45 17.11
CA ALA A 57 -7.09 -22.65 18.46
C ALA A 57 -7.32 -21.45 19.38
N LYS A 58 -7.63 -20.27 18.82
CA LYS A 58 -7.80 -19.02 19.55
C LYS A 58 -9.19 -18.44 19.34
N TYR A 59 -9.74 -17.87 20.41
CA TYR A 59 -11.07 -17.27 20.48
C TYR A 59 -11.04 -16.03 21.37
N ALA A 60 -11.67 -14.97 20.88
CA ALA A 60 -12.06 -13.79 21.65
C ALA A 60 -13.54 -13.46 21.35
N SER A 61 -14.13 -12.56 22.14
CA SER A 61 -15.54 -12.17 22.00
C SER A 61 -15.69 -10.65 22.08
N ALA A 62 -16.19 -10.03 21.02
CA ALA A 62 -16.58 -8.62 21.00
C ALA A 62 -18.07 -8.51 21.33
N GLY A 63 -18.41 -8.28 22.61
CA GLY A 63 -19.81 -8.19 23.06
C GLY A 63 -20.69 -9.41 22.67
N GLY A 64 -20.11 -10.61 22.63
CA GLY A 64 -20.78 -11.85 22.24
C GLY A 64 -20.59 -12.25 20.78
N LEU A 65 -20.01 -11.39 19.94
CA LEU A 65 -19.61 -11.72 18.57
C LEU A 65 -18.28 -12.50 18.58
N PRO A 66 -18.25 -13.77 18.13
CA PRO A 66 -17.04 -14.57 18.11
C PRO A 66 -15.97 -14.01 17.16
N VAL A 67 -14.72 -14.00 17.63
CA VAL A 67 -13.51 -13.78 16.83
C VAL A 67 -12.63 -15.00 16.99
N VAL A 68 -12.28 -15.69 15.90
CA VAL A 68 -11.45 -16.90 15.96
C VAL A 68 -10.23 -16.82 15.04
N ALA A 69 -9.18 -17.53 15.44
CA ALA A 69 -7.93 -17.59 14.68
C ALA A 69 -7.18 -18.92 14.92
N ALA A 70 -6.24 -19.22 14.03
CA ALA A 70 -5.30 -20.32 14.21
C ALA A 70 -4.28 -20.01 15.31
N GLU A 71 -3.56 -21.03 15.77
CA GLU A 71 -2.58 -20.92 16.87
C GLU A 71 -1.46 -19.91 16.57
N GLU A 72 -1.00 -19.84 15.31
CA GLU A 72 0.11 -18.97 14.91
C GLU A 72 -0.25 -17.48 14.82
N VAL A 73 -1.53 -17.12 14.85
CA VAL A 73 -1.99 -15.73 14.80
C VAL A 73 -1.72 -15.07 16.15
N ALA A 74 -1.13 -13.87 16.14
CA ALA A 74 -0.83 -13.14 17.37
C ALA A 74 -2.10 -12.79 18.18
N ASP A 75 -2.03 -12.90 19.50
CA ASP A 75 -3.15 -12.59 20.40
C ASP A 75 -3.59 -11.13 20.27
N GLU A 76 -2.63 -10.24 20.00
CA GLU A 76 -2.85 -8.83 19.72
C GLU A 76 -3.78 -8.60 18.52
N ALA A 77 -3.79 -9.50 17.53
CA ALA A 77 -4.70 -9.38 16.39
C ALA A 77 -6.17 -9.64 16.81
N LEU A 78 -6.41 -10.58 17.74
CA LEU A 78 -7.73 -10.82 18.29
C LEU A 78 -8.18 -9.63 19.15
N THR A 79 -7.31 -9.13 20.02
CA THR A 79 -7.59 -7.93 20.82
C THR A 79 -7.91 -6.73 19.92
N ARG A 80 -7.09 -6.50 18.89
CA ARG A 80 -7.30 -5.40 17.94
C ARG A 80 -8.63 -5.52 17.19
N THR A 81 -9.02 -6.74 16.86
CA THR A 81 -10.33 -7.00 16.24
C THR A 81 -11.48 -6.64 17.17
N VAL A 82 -11.40 -7.04 18.44
CA VAL A 82 -12.40 -6.69 19.46
C VAL A 82 -12.51 -5.18 19.61
N GLU A 83 -11.38 -4.47 19.71
CA GLU A 83 -11.36 -3.00 19.78
C GLU A 83 -12.08 -2.38 18.58
N ILE A 84 -11.76 -2.78 17.35
CA ILE A 84 -12.37 -2.21 16.14
C ILE A 84 -13.90 -2.40 16.17
N VAL A 85 -14.37 -3.61 16.49
CA VAL A 85 -15.81 -3.92 16.55
C VAL A 85 -16.51 -3.08 17.61
N GLU A 86 -15.97 -3.04 18.83
CA GLU A 86 -16.58 -2.32 19.95
C GLU A 86 -16.63 -0.82 19.70
N HIS A 87 -15.57 -0.23 19.15
CA HIS A 87 -15.55 1.19 18.85
C HIS A 87 -16.46 1.56 17.68
N MET A 88 -16.44 0.79 16.59
CA MET A 88 -17.32 1.06 15.44
C MET A 88 -18.79 0.99 15.84
N LEU A 89 -19.19 0.04 16.69
CA LEU A 89 -20.59 -0.16 17.09
C LEU A 89 -20.96 0.44 18.46
N ALA A 90 -20.12 1.30 19.04
CA ALA A 90 -20.36 1.90 20.36
C ALA A 90 -21.69 2.67 20.43
N GLY A 91 -22.12 3.29 19.32
CA GLY A 91 -23.41 3.98 19.19
C GLY A 91 -24.58 3.10 18.73
N ARG A 92 -24.32 1.82 18.41
CA ARG A 92 -25.26 0.85 17.82
C ARG A 92 -25.15 -0.56 18.45
N PRO A 93 -25.35 -0.68 19.78
CA PRO A 93 -25.35 -2.00 20.43
C PRO A 93 -26.46 -2.93 19.89
N ASP A 94 -27.54 -2.38 19.34
CA ASP A 94 -28.61 -3.13 18.67
C ASP A 94 -28.10 -3.89 17.44
N VAL A 95 -27.17 -3.29 16.67
CA VAL A 95 -26.55 -3.93 15.50
C VAL A 95 -25.66 -5.08 15.96
N LEU A 96 -24.82 -4.87 16.98
CA LEU A 96 -23.96 -5.92 17.51
C LEU A 96 -24.77 -7.10 18.05
N GLN A 97 -25.81 -6.82 18.85
CA GLN A 97 -26.72 -7.86 19.35
C GLN A 97 -27.37 -8.63 18.19
N LYS A 98 -27.78 -7.94 17.13
CA LYS A 98 -28.36 -8.61 15.96
C LYS A 98 -27.36 -9.49 15.22
N MET A 99 -26.09 -9.09 15.14
CA MET A 99 -25.03 -9.95 14.59
C MET A 99 -24.89 -11.25 15.39
N VAL A 100 -24.94 -11.18 16.72
CA VAL A 100 -24.92 -12.35 17.60
C VAL A 100 -26.14 -13.25 17.37
N GLU A 101 -27.35 -12.68 17.28
CA GLU A 101 -28.57 -13.43 16.96
C GLU A 101 -28.50 -14.12 15.58
N ASN A 102 -27.91 -13.45 14.60
CA ASN A 102 -27.68 -13.99 13.26
C ASN A 102 -26.51 -15.00 13.24
N GLN A 103 -25.90 -15.27 14.41
CA GLN A 103 -24.78 -16.16 14.62
C GLN A 103 -23.61 -15.81 13.69
N MET A 104 -23.36 -14.52 13.48
CA MET A 104 -22.19 -14.04 12.74
C MET A 104 -20.92 -14.35 13.53
N TYR A 105 -19.79 -14.42 12.85
CA TYR A 105 -18.47 -14.56 13.47
C TYR A 105 -17.39 -14.00 12.56
N LEU A 106 -16.27 -13.62 13.16
CA LEU A 106 -15.10 -13.03 12.51
C LEU A 106 -13.95 -14.04 12.54
N ILE A 107 -13.18 -14.11 11.47
CA ILE A 107 -12.00 -14.96 11.35
C ILE A 107 -10.79 -14.11 10.98
N ILE A 108 -9.63 -14.37 11.59
CA ILE A 108 -8.38 -13.69 11.24
C ILE A 108 -7.55 -14.62 10.37
N ILE A 109 -7.14 -14.13 9.20
CA ILE A 109 -6.22 -14.84 8.32
C ILE A 109 -4.80 -14.48 8.74
N GLY A 110 -4.01 -15.43 9.21
CA GLY A 110 -2.64 -15.20 9.65
C GLY A 110 -1.76 -14.62 8.54
N LYS A 111 -0.71 -13.88 8.92
CA LYS A 111 0.20 -13.17 7.99
C LYS A 111 0.96 -14.08 7.03
N ASN A 112 1.08 -15.37 7.36
CA ASN A 112 1.69 -16.41 6.52
C ASN A 112 0.68 -17.42 5.96
N GLN A 113 -0.61 -17.22 6.22
CA GLN A 113 -1.70 -18.04 5.70
C GLN A 113 -2.29 -17.39 4.46
N VAL A 114 -2.97 -18.17 3.62
CA VAL A 114 -3.73 -17.70 2.46
C VAL A 114 -5.23 -17.88 2.66
N TYR A 115 -6.04 -17.23 1.82
CA TYR A 115 -7.51 -17.23 1.94
C TYR A 115 -8.12 -18.64 2.01
N THR A 116 -7.58 -19.58 1.23
CA THR A 116 -8.07 -20.97 1.16
C THR A 116 -7.63 -21.88 2.30
N ASP A 117 -6.72 -21.42 3.18
CA ASP A 117 -6.37 -22.14 4.41
C ASP A 117 -7.53 -22.09 5.42
N MET A 118 -8.37 -21.05 5.34
CA MET A 118 -9.56 -20.92 6.18
C MET A 118 -10.54 -22.06 5.90
N PRO A 119 -11.00 -22.79 6.94
CA PRO A 119 -11.94 -23.90 6.81
C PRO A 119 -13.13 -23.59 5.89
N GLU A 120 -13.73 -22.40 6.00
CA GLU A 120 -14.92 -21.97 5.29
C GLU A 120 -14.68 -21.72 3.79
N ASN A 121 -13.43 -21.46 3.41
CA ASN A 121 -13.04 -20.99 2.08
C ASN A 121 -12.30 -22.05 1.24
N ARG A 122 -12.00 -23.22 1.81
CA ARG A 122 -11.23 -24.32 1.16
C ARG A 122 -11.80 -24.84 -0.17
N HIS A 123 -13.07 -24.55 -0.45
CA HIS A 123 -13.80 -24.99 -1.66
C HIS A 123 -14.14 -23.85 -2.63
N VAL A 124 -13.54 -22.66 -2.45
CA VAL A 124 -13.72 -21.57 -3.41
C VAL A 124 -13.16 -21.95 -4.79
N ARG A 125 -13.79 -21.43 -5.85
CA ARG A 125 -13.28 -21.58 -7.22
C ARG A 125 -12.06 -20.68 -7.43
N ASN A 126 -11.20 -21.03 -8.39
CA ASN A 126 -10.00 -20.28 -8.75
C ASN A 126 -9.13 -19.95 -7.52
N LYS A 127 -8.65 -20.99 -6.83
CA LYS A 127 -7.95 -20.86 -5.54
C LYS A 127 -6.72 -19.97 -5.64
N GLU A 128 -5.95 -20.10 -6.71
CA GLU A 128 -4.74 -19.32 -6.97
C GLU A 128 -5.08 -17.84 -7.07
N TYR A 129 -6.11 -17.50 -7.86
CA TYR A 129 -6.62 -16.13 -7.99
C TYR A 129 -7.12 -15.57 -6.64
N MET A 130 -7.88 -16.37 -5.88
CA MET A 130 -8.39 -15.95 -4.57
C MET A 130 -7.26 -15.76 -3.55
N ASN A 131 -6.27 -16.64 -3.53
CA ASN A 131 -5.12 -16.53 -2.64
C ASN A 131 -4.21 -15.35 -3.01
N GLU A 132 -4.06 -15.04 -4.30
CA GLU A 132 -3.35 -13.83 -4.73
C GLU A 132 -4.12 -12.58 -4.29
N ARG A 133 -5.43 -12.56 -4.43
CA ARG A 133 -6.22 -11.33 -4.31
C ARG A 133 -6.69 -11.03 -2.89
N VAL A 134 -7.12 -12.03 -2.13
CA VAL A 134 -8.02 -11.83 -1.00
C VAL A 134 -7.30 -11.96 0.33
N ARG A 135 -7.39 -10.89 1.13
CA ARG A 135 -7.01 -10.88 2.55
C ARG A 135 -8.18 -10.57 3.48
N GLY A 136 -9.37 -10.32 2.94
CA GLY A 136 -10.58 -10.14 3.72
C GLY A 136 -11.82 -10.29 2.86
N THR A 137 -12.94 -10.63 3.51
CA THR A 137 -14.25 -10.70 2.88
C THR A 137 -15.34 -10.45 3.91
N GLY A 138 -16.31 -9.60 3.59
CA GLY A 138 -17.53 -9.39 4.35
C GLY A 138 -18.48 -10.58 4.29
N GLY A 139 -19.35 -10.70 5.31
CA GLY A 139 -20.38 -11.74 5.38
C GLY A 139 -20.17 -12.73 6.53
N LYS A 140 -20.57 -13.99 6.33
CA LYS A 140 -20.53 -15.05 7.35
C LYS A 140 -19.67 -16.23 6.89
N PRO A 141 -18.43 -16.37 7.38
CA PRO A 141 -17.73 -15.43 8.28
C PRO A 141 -17.31 -14.13 7.59
N THR A 142 -17.02 -13.13 8.41
CA THR A 142 -16.22 -11.97 7.97
C THR A 142 -14.75 -12.30 8.19
N SER A 143 -13.88 -11.96 7.26
CA SER A 143 -12.45 -12.21 7.38
C SER A 143 -11.62 -10.97 7.10
N PHE A 144 -10.44 -10.88 7.73
CA PHE A 144 -9.41 -9.88 7.45
C PHE A 144 -8.03 -10.40 7.88
N GLY A 145 -6.97 -9.87 7.27
CA GLY A 145 -5.59 -10.29 7.45
C GLY A 145 -4.96 -9.75 8.73
N GLU A 146 -4.21 -10.61 9.43
CA GLU A 146 -3.42 -10.29 10.61
C GLU A 146 -2.43 -9.15 10.34
N GLU A 147 -1.77 -9.17 9.18
CA GLU A 147 -0.79 -8.15 8.79
C GLU A 147 -1.40 -6.75 8.73
N ASN A 148 -2.66 -6.62 8.30
CA ASN A 148 -3.33 -5.33 8.24
C ASN A 148 -3.81 -4.87 9.62
N LEU A 149 -4.41 -5.77 10.41
CA LEU A 149 -4.81 -5.48 11.78
C LEU A 149 -3.64 -4.93 12.60
N LEU A 150 -2.48 -5.58 12.47
CA LEU A 150 -1.30 -5.28 13.27
C LEU A 150 -0.36 -4.27 12.64
N CYS A 151 -0.71 -3.67 11.49
CA CYS A 151 0.15 -2.66 10.93
C CYS A 151 1.39 -3.24 10.23
N LEU A 152 1.56 -4.55 10.03
CA LEU A 152 2.89 -5.15 9.78
C LEU A 152 3.55 -4.64 8.49
N ALA A 153 4.89 -4.70 8.44
CA ALA A 153 5.69 -4.23 7.30
C ALA A 153 5.35 -4.88 5.95
N LEU A 154 4.78 -6.09 5.98
CA LEU A 154 4.38 -6.83 4.78
C LEU A 154 2.86 -6.84 4.60
N ASP A 155 2.25 -5.68 4.84
CA ASP A 155 0.86 -5.42 4.53
C ASP A 155 0.71 -4.84 3.13
N ARG A 156 -0.12 -5.46 2.30
CA ARG A 156 -0.46 -4.95 0.95
C ARG A 156 -1.45 -3.79 1.02
N TYR A 157 -2.15 -3.71 2.15
CA TYR A 157 -3.17 -2.74 2.48
C TYR A 157 -2.68 -1.71 3.50
N ASP A 158 -1.37 -1.42 3.47
CA ASP A 158 -0.62 -0.60 4.45
C ASP A 158 -1.10 0.85 4.66
N ASP A 159 -2.07 1.30 3.88
CA ASP A 159 -2.68 2.62 3.96
C ASP A 159 -4.22 2.60 4.00
N GLU A 160 -4.81 1.47 4.40
CA GLU A 160 -6.22 1.35 4.75
C GLU A 160 -6.45 0.31 5.85
N SER A 161 -7.68 0.25 6.38
CA SER A 161 -8.11 -0.89 7.22
C SER A 161 -9.09 -1.79 6.48
N ILE A 162 -8.64 -2.97 6.06
CA ILE A 162 -9.54 -3.99 5.49
C ILE A 162 -10.50 -4.53 6.54
N ALA A 163 -10.11 -4.54 7.82
CA ALA A 163 -11.00 -4.96 8.90
C ALA A 163 -12.23 -4.02 9.00
N VAL A 164 -12.02 -2.70 8.92
CA VAL A 164 -13.12 -1.73 8.89
C VAL A 164 -13.97 -1.91 7.63
N HIS A 165 -13.35 -2.04 6.46
CA HIS A 165 -14.05 -2.25 5.18
C HIS A 165 -14.97 -3.48 5.21
N GLU A 166 -14.39 -4.65 5.52
CA GLU A 166 -15.11 -5.92 5.46
C GLU A 166 -16.16 -6.03 6.57
N PHE A 167 -15.89 -5.43 7.74
CA PHE A 167 -16.88 -5.36 8.79
C PHE A 167 -18.06 -4.46 8.42
N CYS A 168 -17.83 -3.38 7.65
CA CYS A 168 -18.91 -2.56 7.11
C CYS A 168 -19.85 -3.32 6.17
N HIS A 169 -19.36 -4.27 5.37
CA HIS A 169 -20.23 -5.17 4.59
C HIS A 169 -21.11 -6.06 5.50
N THR A 170 -20.57 -6.48 6.64
CA THR A 170 -21.32 -7.25 7.65
C THR A 170 -22.33 -6.40 8.42
N ILE A 171 -21.99 -5.13 8.69
CA ILE A 171 -22.94 -4.14 9.21
C ILE A 171 -24.06 -3.90 8.20
N ASP A 172 -23.78 -3.73 6.91
CA ASP A 172 -24.80 -3.61 5.86
C ASP A 172 -25.72 -4.84 5.81
N GLY A 173 -25.15 -6.05 5.87
CA GLY A 173 -25.88 -7.30 6.02
C GLY A 173 -26.87 -7.29 7.20
N THR A 174 -26.40 -6.85 8.36
CA THR A 174 -27.19 -6.82 9.59
C THR A 174 -28.26 -5.73 9.55
N LEU A 175 -27.94 -4.52 9.09
CA LEU A 175 -28.88 -3.41 8.99
C LEU A 175 -30.04 -3.72 8.04
N ARG A 176 -29.78 -4.44 6.93
CA ARG A 176 -30.86 -4.95 6.05
C ARG A 176 -31.88 -5.85 6.77
N SER A 177 -31.52 -6.45 7.89
CA SER A 177 -32.42 -7.26 8.72
C SER A 177 -33.14 -6.48 9.82
N LEU A 178 -32.63 -5.30 10.20
CA LEU A 178 -33.17 -4.43 11.26
C LEU A 178 -34.04 -3.30 10.72
N ASP A 179 -33.63 -2.72 9.59
CA ASP A 179 -34.27 -1.57 8.95
C ASP A 179 -34.58 -1.93 7.49
N SER A 180 -35.87 -2.09 7.19
CA SER A 180 -36.35 -2.44 5.84
C SER A 180 -36.05 -1.35 4.80
N GLU A 181 -35.87 -0.09 5.22
CA GLU A 181 -35.58 1.05 4.33
C GLU A 181 -34.07 1.25 4.10
N TRP A 182 -33.22 0.61 4.90
CA TRP A 182 -31.76 0.79 4.85
C TRP A 182 -31.18 0.67 3.44
N ARG A 183 -31.57 -0.40 2.72
CA ARG A 183 -31.08 -0.66 1.36
C ARG A 183 -31.44 0.47 0.40
N ASP A 184 -32.64 1.02 0.52
CA ASP A 184 -33.10 2.10 -0.36
C ASP A 184 -32.43 3.42 0.01
N ARG A 185 -32.16 3.66 1.30
CA ARG A 185 -31.40 4.82 1.78
C ARG A 185 -29.99 4.85 1.19
N VAL A 186 -29.22 3.75 1.32
CA VAL A 186 -27.86 3.64 0.76
C VAL A 186 -27.89 3.83 -0.76
N ARG A 187 -28.81 3.15 -1.46
CA ARG A 187 -28.92 3.26 -2.93
C ARG A 187 -29.29 4.65 -3.40
N SER A 188 -30.14 5.36 -2.67
CA SER A 188 -30.54 6.71 -3.02
C SER A 188 -29.35 7.66 -2.94
N VAL A 189 -28.60 7.61 -1.84
CA VAL A 189 -27.39 8.43 -1.66
C VAL A 189 -26.34 8.07 -2.73
N TYR A 190 -26.08 6.77 -2.91
CA TYR A 190 -25.15 6.27 -3.93
C TYR A 190 -25.47 6.80 -5.33
N ARG A 191 -26.75 6.74 -5.76
CA ARG A 191 -27.15 7.28 -7.07
C ARG A 191 -26.98 8.79 -7.14
N SER A 192 -27.38 9.51 -6.09
CA SER A 192 -27.23 10.98 -6.01
C SER A 192 -25.77 11.40 -6.23
N VAL A 193 -24.81 10.75 -5.56
CA VAL A 193 -23.39 11.12 -5.65
C VAL A 193 -22.78 10.75 -7.00
N LEU A 194 -23.21 9.64 -7.62
CA LEU A 194 -22.80 9.29 -8.98
C LEU A 194 -23.36 10.25 -10.03
N ASP A 195 -24.61 10.70 -9.89
CA ASP A 195 -25.23 11.69 -10.77
C ASP A 195 -24.51 13.06 -10.68
N GLN A 196 -23.83 13.34 -9.57
CA GLN A 196 -22.95 14.49 -9.39
C GLN A 196 -21.54 14.29 -10.00
N GLY A 197 -21.27 13.12 -10.60
CA GLY A 197 -19.98 12.77 -11.18
C GLY A 197 -18.89 12.39 -10.17
N LYS A 198 -19.26 12.07 -8.92
CA LYS A 198 -18.31 11.63 -7.89
C LYS A 198 -17.94 10.17 -8.06
N TYR A 199 -16.80 9.78 -7.49
CA TYR A 199 -16.29 8.40 -7.45
C TYR A 199 -16.14 7.73 -8.84
N GLN A 200 -16.01 8.52 -9.92
CA GLN A 200 -15.77 7.98 -11.26
C GLN A 200 -14.44 7.21 -11.30
N GLY A 201 -14.50 5.95 -11.73
CA GLY A 201 -13.34 5.06 -11.78
C GLY A 201 -12.82 4.59 -10.41
N ALA A 202 -13.41 5.05 -9.30
CA ALA A 202 -13.06 4.62 -7.96
C ALA A 202 -13.87 3.39 -7.53
N TYR A 203 -13.34 2.62 -6.57
CA TYR A 203 -13.93 1.39 -6.07
C TYR A 203 -15.28 1.64 -5.39
N ALA A 204 -15.39 2.74 -4.64
CA ALA A 204 -16.64 3.26 -4.09
C ALA A 204 -17.73 3.50 -5.16
N GLY A 205 -17.36 3.77 -6.42
CA GLY A 205 -18.29 3.96 -7.53
C GLY A 205 -18.76 2.67 -8.20
N SER A 206 -18.30 1.50 -7.74
CA SER A 206 -18.57 0.22 -8.40
C SER A 206 -19.96 -0.34 -8.09
N ASN A 207 -20.37 -0.30 -6.82
CA ASN A 207 -21.71 -0.69 -6.38
C ASN A 207 -22.05 -0.10 -5.00
N PRO A 208 -23.33 -0.10 -4.58
CA PRO A 208 -23.76 0.51 -3.32
C PRO A 208 -23.12 -0.08 -2.05
N GLY A 209 -22.68 -1.35 -2.08
CA GLY A 209 -22.04 -1.99 -0.94
C GLY A 209 -20.61 -1.49 -0.73
N GLU A 210 -19.80 -1.44 -1.80
CA GLU A 210 -18.45 -0.86 -1.74
C GLU A 210 -18.52 0.63 -1.42
N TYR A 211 -19.48 1.35 -2.00
CA TYR A 211 -19.74 2.74 -1.64
C TYR A 211 -19.88 2.91 -0.13
N TRP A 212 -20.74 2.10 0.51
CA TRP A 212 -20.95 2.14 1.96
C TRP A 212 -19.67 1.82 2.75
N ALA A 213 -18.94 0.77 2.37
CA ALA A 213 -17.72 0.37 3.07
C ALA A 213 -16.62 1.45 2.96
N GLU A 214 -16.42 2.01 1.77
CA GLU A 214 -15.41 3.02 1.47
C GLU A 214 -15.68 4.34 2.20
N ILE A 215 -16.93 4.85 2.18
CA ILE A 215 -17.25 6.09 2.90
C ILE A 215 -17.16 5.89 4.42
N ALA A 216 -17.42 4.68 4.92
CA ALA A 216 -17.25 4.36 6.33
C ALA A 216 -15.76 4.31 6.71
N GLN A 217 -14.89 3.71 5.88
CA GLN A 217 -13.44 3.78 6.06
C GLN A 217 -12.96 5.25 6.11
N SER A 218 -13.44 6.09 5.19
CA SER A 218 -13.07 7.51 5.19
C SER A 218 -13.54 8.19 6.47
N TYR A 219 -14.77 7.92 6.93
CA TYR A 219 -15.29 8.45 8.19
C TYR A 219 -14.46 8.06 9.42
N PHE A 220 -13.79 6.91 9.39
CA PHE A 220 -12.89 6.46 10.44
C PHE A 220 -11.41 6.73 10.15
N ASP A 221 -11.07 7.53 9.13
CA ASP A 221 -9.71 7.92 8.71
C ASP A 221 -8.79 6.74 8.32
N CYS A 222 -9.37 5.71 7.72
CA CYS A 222 -8.63 4.53 7.29
C CYS A 222 -8.96 4.09 5.86
N ASN A 223 -9.35 5.05 4.99
CA ASN A 223 -9.49 4.76 3.56
C ASN A 223 -8.20 5.10 2.80
N ARG A 224 -7.86 4.24 1.84
CA ARG A 224 -6.78 4.46 0.88
C ARG A 224 -7.16 5.58 -0.08
N VAL A 225 -6.17 6.33 -0.53
CA VAL A 225 -6.36 7.42 -1.51
C VAL A 225 -5.42 7.36 -2.69
N ASN A 226 -5.87 7.94 -3.79
CA ASN A 226 -5.06 8.33 -4.96
C ASN A 226 -4.26 7.18 -5.58
N ASN A 227 -4.92 6.06 -5.85
CA ASN A 227 -4.35 4.94 -6.61
C ASN A 227 -5.34 4.44 -7.69
N TRP A 228 -4.99 3.36 -8.39
CA TRP A 228 -5.68 2.84 -9.58
C TRP A 228 -7.20 2.71 -9.42
N ASN A 229 -7.68 2.44 -8.20
CA ASN A 229 -9.10 2.30 -7.88
C ASN A 229 -9.56 3.15 -6.67
N HIS A 230 -8.77 4.08 -6.14
CA HIS A 230 -9.22 4.98 -5.05
C HIS A 230 -9.06 6.45 -5.40
N GLY A 231 -10.08 7.24 -5.02
CA GLY A 231 -10.11 8.69 -5.17
C GLY A 231 -9.36 9.42 -4.05
N PRO A 232 -9.60 10.73 -3.86
CA PRO A 232 -8.88 11.55 -2.89
C PRO A 232 -9.46 11.54 -1.46
N VAL A 233 -10.47 10.71 -1.17
CA VAL A 233 -11.27 10.80 0.07
C VAL A 233 -10.73 9.86 1.16
N GLY A 234 -9.77 10.33 1.95
CA GLY A 234 -9.09 9.50 2.96
C GLY A 234 -9.61 9.65 4.38
N THR A 235 -10.10 10.86 4.72
CA THR A 235 -10.48 11.22 6.10
C THR A 235 -11.95 11.59 6.23
N ARG A 236 -12.41 11.68 7.47
CA ARG A 236 -13.78 12.13 7.80
C ARG A 236 -14.04 13.53 7.28
N GLU A 237 -13.03 14.39 7.36
CA GLU A 237 -13.05 15.76 6.87
C GLU A 237 -13.14 15.80 5.35
N ASP A 238 -12.33 14.99 4.65
CA ASP A 238 -12.40 14.87 3.19
C ASP A 238 -13.76 14.37 2.75
N LEU A 239 -14.32 13.36 3.43
CA LEU A 239 -15.64 12.83 3.15
C LEU A 239 -16.71 13.91 3.32
N ARG A 240 -16.68 14.66 4.43
CA ARG A 240 -17.65 15.73 4.67
C ARG A 240 -17.59 16.82 3.59
N ALA A 241 -16.40 17.13 3.08
CA ALA A 241 -16.21 18.13 2.03
C ALA A 241 -16.60 17.62 0.64
N TYR A 242 -16.17 16.41 0.28
CA TYR A 242 -16.37 15.82 -1.04
C TYR A 242 -17.78 15.24 -1.19
N ASP A 243 -18.25 14.50 -0.20
CA ASP A 243 -19.54 13.81 -0.18
C ASP A 243 -20.30 14.02 1.15
N PRO A 244 -20.92 15.21 1.31
CA PRO A 244 -21.68 15.50 2.52
C PRO A 244 -22.89 14.60 2.73
N GLU A 245 -23.50 14.04 1.67
CA GLU A 245 -24.62 13.11 1.78
C GLU A 245 -24.15 11.75 2.33
N GLY A 246 -23.03 11.22 1.79
CA GLY A 246 -22.34 10.05 2.32
C GLY A 246 -21.89 10.24 3.76
N TYR A 247 -21.28 11.39 4.10
CA TYR A 247 -20.93 11.72 5.48
C TYR A 247 -22.14 11.63 6.43
N GLN A 248 -23.28 12.22 6.05
CA GLN A 248 -24.49 12.19 6.89
C GLN A 248 -25.05 10.77 7.02
N LEU A 249 -25.01 9.98 5.94
CA LEU A 249 -25.41 8.57 5.97
C LEU A 249 -24.59 7.80 7.01
N VAL A 250 -23.26 7.93 6.99
CA VAL A 250 -22.37 7.25 7.94
C VAL A 250 -22.58 7.75 9.37
N HIS A 251 -22.53 9.08 9.56
CA HIS A 251 -22.67 9.73 10.86
C HIS A 251 -23.97 9.32 11.58
N THR A 252 -25.10 9.35 10.88
CA THR A 252 -26.41 8.96 11.46
C THR A 252 -26.55 7.47 11.67
N THR A 253 -25.90 6.65 10.84
CA THR A 253 -25.97 5.18 10.96
C THR A 253 -25.20 4.67 12.17
N PHE A 254 -23.97 5.14 12.37
CA PHE A 254 -23.14 4.74 13.51
C PHE A 254 -23.54 5.43 14.82
N ASN A 255 -24.16 6.61 14.75
CA ASN A 255 -24.77 7.29 15.90
C ASN A 255 -23.81 7.41 17.11
N LEU A 256 -22.53 7.70 16.84
CA LEU A 256 -21.53 7.93 17.87
C LEU A 256 -21.79 9.28 18.55
N THR A 257 -21.58 9.34 19.86
CA THR A 257 -21.58 10.55 20.68
C THR A 257 -20.16 11.07 20.81
N PRO A 258 -19.95 12.33 21.28
CA PRO A 258 -18.61 12.85 21.52
C PRO A 258 -17.75 11.98 22.46
N GLU A 259 -18.38 11.25 23.38
CA GLU A 259 -17.70 10.39 24.35
C GLU A 259 -17.16 9.08 23.74
N ASN A 260 -17.77 8.60 22.65
CA ASN A 260 -17.35 7.40 21.95
C ASN A 260 -16.99 7.67 20.47
N ASP A 261 -16.70 8.93 20.13
CA ASP A 261 -16.21 9.28 18.82
C ASP A 261 -14.84 8.65 18.60
N TRP A 262 -14.77 7.75 17.63
CA TRP A 262 -13.58 6.96 17.36
C TRP A 262 -13.04 7.24 15.97
N ARG A 263 -11.72 7.24 15.86
CA ARG A 263 -10.96 7.29 14.61
C ARG A 263 -9.94 6.16 14.64
N TYR A 264 -9.76 5.51 13.49
CA TYR A 264 -8.80 4.44 13.36
C TYR A 264 -7.39 4.97 13.60
N THR A 265 -6.65 4.35 14.51
CA THR A 265 -5.25 4.68 14.77
C THR A 265 -4.38 3.55 14.25
N TYR A 266 -3.55 3.83 13.24
CA TYR A 266 -2.55 2.88 12.78
C TYR A 266 -1.53 2.58 13.88
N LEU A 267 -1.18 1.30 14.06
CA LEU A 267 -0.22 0.87 15.07
C LEU A 267 1.23 1.22 14.69
N GLN A 268 1.48 1.41 13.38
CA GLN A 268 2.73 1.94 12.87
C GLN A 268 2.47 2.77 11.62
N LYS A 269 3.32 3.76 11.38
CA LYS A 269 3.26 4.59 10.17
C LYS A 269 3.98 3.89 9.02
N HIS A 270 3.29 3.72 7.90
CA HIS A 270 3.86 3.20 6.66
C HIS A 270 4.23 4.29 5.65
N PRO A 271 5.12 3.98 4.69
CA PRO A 271 5.94 2.76 4.63
C PRO A 271 7.05 2.74 5.69
N VAL A 272 7.60 1.55 5.97
CA VAL A 272 8.70 1.34 6.92
C VAL A 272 9.96 0.76 6.25
N VAL A 273 11.09 0.83 6.96
CA VAL A 273 12.31 0.09 6.64
C VAL A 273 12.54 -0.96 7.73
N ILE A 274 12.71 -2.21 7.31
CA ILE A 274 12.98 -3.36 8.19
C ILE A 274 14.17 -4.15 7.67
N ASP A 275 14.62 -5.15 8.44
CA ASP A 275 15.54 -6.16 7.92
C ASP A 275 14.84 -6.99 6.82
N PRO A 276 15.56 -7.45 5.79
CA PRO A 276 15.00 -8.30 4.74
C PRO A 276 14.28 -9.54 5.29
N PRO A 277 12.98 -9.72 5.00
CA PRO A 277 12.25 -10.88 5.49
C PRO A 277 12.74 -12.18 4.83
N GLU A 278 12.86 -13.25 5.62
CA GLU A 278 13.36 -14.56 5.18
C GLU A 278 12.62 -15.11 3.95
N LYS A 279 11.30 -14.85 3.84
CA LYS A 279 10.47 -15.36 2.74
C LYS A 279 10.89 -14.89 1.35
N PHE A 280 11.71 -13.84 1.25
CA PHE A 280 12.18 -13.30 -0.02
C PHE A 280 13.57 -13.83 -0.43
N ASP A 281 14.22 -14.67 0.38
CA ASP A 281 15.55 -15.24 0.11
C ASP A 281 16.58 -14.18 -0.33
N ILE A 282 16.55 -13.02 0.34
CA ILE A 282 17.40 -11.87 0.00
C ILE A 282 18.83 -12.13 0.50
N ASN A 283 19.81 -11.86 -0.36
CA ASN A 283 21.23 -12.00 0.01
C ASN A 283 21.56 -11.21 1.29
N PRO A 284 22.23 -11.82 2.29
CA PRO A 284 22.57 -11.16 3.57
C PRO A 284 23.45 -9.90 3.46
N TYR A 285 24.01 -9.61 2.29
CA TYR A 285 24.62 -8.31 2.00
C TYR A 285 23.65 -7.16 2.26
N TYR A 286 22.40 -7.31 1.80
CA TYR A 286 21.33 -6.35 2.04
C TYR A 286 20.84 -6.49 3.47
N THR A 287 20.79 -5.36 4.17
CA THR A 287 20.36 -5.31 5.58
C THR A 287 19.17 -4.38 5.77
N LYS A 288 18.62 -3.84 4.68
CA LYS A 288 17.46 -2.95 4.69
C LYS A 288 16.50 -3.32 3.58
N PHE A 289 15.22 -3.30 3.90
CA PHE A 289 14.12 -3.66 3.04
C PHE A 289 12.95 -2.68 3.25
N SER A 290 12.35 -2.23 2.16
CA SER A 290 11.08 -1.52 2.16
C SER A 290 10.20 -2.07 1.03
N TRP A 291 8.88 -2.04 1.24
CA TRP A 291 7.91 -2.66 0.34
C TRP A 291 7.00 -1.61 -0.29
N ALA A 292 7.22 -1.32 -1.57
CA ALA A 292 6.51 -0.28 -2.31
C ALA A 292 5.35 -0.93 -3.08
N ARG A 293 4.20 -1.15 -2.43
CA ARG A 293 3.05 -1.84 -3.04
C ARG A 293 3.47 -3.18 -3.66
N GLU A 294 4.05 -4.03 -2.83
CA GLU A 294 4.62 -5.32 -3.21
C GLU A 294 5.97 -5.29 -3.96
N PHE A 295 6.43 -4.12 -4.43
CA PHE A 295 7.74 -3.99 -5.07
C PHE A 295 8.88 -3.87 -4.05
N THR A 296 9.95 -4.63 -4.27
CA THR A 296 11.08 -4.76 -3.34
C THR A 296 12.10 -3.63 -3.52
N VAL A 297 12.33 -2.86 -2.44
CA VAL A 297 13.39 -1.85 -2.35
C VAL A 297 14.41 -2.29 -1.29
N LEU A 298 15.68 -2.38 -1.69
CA LEU A 298 16.77 -2.89 -0.87
C LEU A 298 17.84 -1.84 -0.60
N GLY A 299 18.60 -2.03 0.47
CA GLY A 299 19.79 -1.26 0.77
C GLY A 299 20.66 -1.93 1.84
N ARG A 300 21.82 -1.34 2.09
CA ARG A 300 22.72 -1.72 3.18
C ARG A 300 23.17 -0.48 3.95
N GLN A 301 23.98 0.38 3.34
CA GLN A 301 24.46 1.61 4.01
C GLN A 301 23.63 2.86 3.67
N ALA A 302 22.69 2.77 2.72
CA ALA A 302 21.79 3.87 2.42
C ALA A 302 20.94 4.26 3.66
N PRO A 303 20.70 5.57 3.89
CA PRO A 303 19.83 6.01 4.98
C PRO A 303 18.38 5.60 4.72
N ASP A 304 17.62 5.31 5.79
CA ASP A 304 16.23 4.85 5.69
C ASP A 304 15.35 5.84 4.93
N ALA A 305 15.59 7.15 5.12
CA ALA A 305 14.90 8.21 4.40
C ALA A 305 15.04 8.09 2.87
N ALA A 306 16.17 7.60 2.36
CA ALA A 306 16.35 7.38 0.93
C ALA A 306 15.53 6.18 0.43
N LEU A 307 15.49 5.07 1.18
CA LEU A 307 14.63 3.92 0.84
C LEU A 307 13.16 4.30 0.87
N LEU A 308 12.72 5.02 1.91
CA LEU A 308 11.35 5.49 2.03
C LEU A 308 10.99 6.48 0.92
N LYS A 309 11.92 7.34 0.49
CA LYS A 309 11.68 8.24 -0.64
C LYS A 309 11.60 7.50 -1.98
N ALA A 310 12.44 6.49 -2.19
CA ALA A 310 12.34 5.62 -3.35
C ALA A 310 11.00 4.88 -3.37
N ASN A 311 10.57 4.34 -2.22
CA ASN A 311 9.26 3.71 -2.05
C ASN A 311 8.11 4.66 -2.42
N ASP A 312 8.06 5.85 -1.81
CA ASP A 312 7.08 6.89 -2.13
C ASP A 312 7.05 7.21 -3.64
N THR A 313 8.23 7.41 -4.24
CA THR A 313 8.35 7.71 -5.67
C THR A 313 7.79 6.58 -6.53
N ILE A 314 8.05 5.31 -6.20
CA ILE A 314 7.48 4.14 -6.91
C ILE A 314 5.95 4.09 -6.75
N ARG A 315 5.44 4.27 -5.52
CA ARG A 315 4.00 4.27 -5.24
C ARG A 315 3.27 5.34 -6.05
N LYS A 316 3.87 6.53 -6.16
CA LYS A 316 3.30 7.62 -6.94
C LYS A 316 3.45 7.35 -8.43
N LEU A 317 4.65 7.05 -8.92
CA LEU A 317 4.89 6.77 -10.34
C LEU A 317 3.92 5.74 -10.93
N PHE A 318 3.58 4.70 -10.16
CA PHE A 318 2.63 3.65 -10.58
C PHE A 318 1.26 3.73 -9.91
N ALA A 319 0.89 4.90 -9.35
CA ALA A 319 -0.36 5.07 -8.62
C ALA A 319 -1.56 4.60 -9.44
N TYR A 320 -1.62 4.98 -10.72
CA TYR A 320 -2.70 4.63 -11.65
C TYR A 320 -2.30 3.59 -12.70
N ARG A 321 -1.08 3.04 -12.59
CA ARG A 321 -0.51 2.01 -13.48
C ARG A 321 0.09 0.86 -12.68
N HIS A 322 -0.67 0.36 -11.70
CA HIS A 322 -0.22 -0.76 -10.88
C HIS A 322 -0.07 -2.06 -11.68
N ASP A 323 -0.72 -2.16 -12.85
CA ASP A 323 -0.45 -3.19 -13.85
C ASP A 323 1.01 -3.19 -14.36
N ILE A 324 1.62 -2.01 -14.54
CA ILE A 324 3.04 -1.88 -14.88
C ILE A 324 3.91 -2.26 -13.67
N LEU A 325 3.53 -1.89 -12.45
CA LEU A 325 4.28 -2.30 -11.26
C LEU A 325 4.24 -3.82 -11.06
N LYS A 326 3.08 -4.45 -11.24
CA LYS A 326 2.91 -5.92 -11.17
C LYS A 326 3.71 -6.62 -12.26
N ALA A 327 3.82 -6.01 -13.43
CA ALA A 327 4.68 -6.47 -14.50
C ALA A 327 6.17 -6.53 -14.09
N LEU A 328 6.67 -5.53 -13.34
CA LEU A 328 8.03 -5.52 -12.79
C LEU A 328 8.19 -6.55 -11.65
N ILE A 329 7.20 -6.64 -10.75
CA ILE A 329 7.20 -7.61 -9.65
C ILE A 329 7.22 -9.05 -10.17
N THR A 330 6.43 -9.35 -11.21
CA THR A 330 6.36 -10.69 -11.82
C THR A 330 7.70 -11.09 -12.46
N ASP A 331 8.44 -10.11 -12.98
CA ASP A 331 9.77 -10.34 -13.53
C ASP A 331 10.86 -10.38 -12.44
N ASP A 332 10.49 -10.21 -11.17
CA ASP A 332 11.37 -10.18 -9.99
C ASP A 332 12.38 -9.02 -10.03
N VAL A 333 11.97 -7.88 -10.60
CA VAL A 333 12.77 -6.66 -10.58
C VAL A 333 12.86 -6.11 -9.16
N ARG A 334 14.08 -5.73 -8.76
CA ARG A 334 14.36 -5.13 -7.45
C ARG A 334 15.07 -3.78 -7.63
N LEU A 335 14.74 -2.80 -6.79
CA LEU A 335 15.49 -1.55 -6.70
C LEU A 335 16.48 -1.61 -5.53
N VAL A 336 17.74 -1.31 -5.79
CA VAL A 336 18.77 -1.14 -4.75
C VAL A 336 19.16 0.31 -4.63
N VAL A 337 19.12 0.83 -3.40
CA VAL A 337 19.61 2.15 -3.04
C VAL A 337 21.00 2.00 -2.40
N LEU A 338 22.03 2.49 -3.10
CA LEU A 338 23.42 2.45 -2.62
C LEU A 338 23.72 3.60 -1.65
N GLY A 339 24.33 3.29 -0.52
CA GLY A 339 24.90 4.29 0.38
C GLY A 339 26.07 5.05 -0.27
N ALA A 340 26.44 6.18 0.34
CA ALA A 340 27.45 7.10 -0.20
C ALA A 340 28.83 6.46 -0.47
N GLY A 341 29.18 5.40 0.25
CA GLY A 341 30.45 4.68 0.11
C GLY A 341 30.35 3.37 -0.67
N GLU A 342 29.20 3.04 -1.25
CA GLU A 342 28.94 1.77 -1.94
C GLU A 342 28.97 1.97 -3.46
N THR A 343 29.48 0.96 -4.16
CA THR A 343 29.63 0.90 -5.62
C THR A 343 28.97 -0.37 -6.17
N LEU A 344 28.86 -0.48 -7.50
CA LEU A 344 28.33 -1.69 -8.13
C LEU A 344 29.19 -2.93 -7.82
N SER A 345 30.49 -2.78 -7.64
CA SER A 345 31.39 -3.90 -7.32
C SER A 345 31.20 -4.48 -5.92
N ASP A 346 30.51 -3.77 -5.03
CA ASP A 346 30.17 -4.25 -3.69
C ASP A 346 28.93 -5.17 -3.69
N LEU A 347 28.15 -5.16 -4.77
CA LEU A 347 26.89 -5.89 -4.86
C LEU A 347 27.12 -7.39 -5.09
N PRO A 348 26.29 -8.27 -4.47
CA PRO A 348 26.30 -9.70 -4.77
C PRO A 348 26.10 -10.02 -6.27
N GLU A 349 25.34 -9.18 -6.97
CA GLU A 349 25.05 -9.27 -8.40
C GLU A 349 26.22 -8.79 -9.30
N TRP A 350 27.32 -8.29 -8.74
CA TRP A 350 28.45 -7.76 -9.51
C TRP A 350 28.93 -8.66 -10.65
N PRO A 351 29.06 -10.01 -10.51
CA PRO A 351 29.49 -10.86 -11.62
C PRO A 351 28.59 -10.77 -12.86
N LEU A 352 27.29 -10.50 -12.70
CA LEU A 352 26.34 -10.32 -13.80
C LEU A 352 26.47 -8.90 -14.38
N LEU A 353 26.64 -7.90 -13.52
CA LEU A 353 26.83 -6.50 -13.93
C LEU A 353 28.14 -6.28 -14.69
N GLU A 354 29.22 -6.96 -14.28
CA GLU A 354 30.53 -6.95 -14.95
C GLU A 354 30.43 -7.58 -16.34
N GLN A 355 29.72 -8.71 -16.47
CA GLN A 355 29.45 -9.35 -17.76
C GLN A 355 28.64 -8.45 -18.70
N ALA A 356 27.76 -7.61 -18.15
CA ALA A 356 27.03 -6.58 -18.88
C ALA A 356 27.89 -5.34 -19.23
N GLY A 357 29.17 -5.32 -18.84
CA GLY A 357 30.13 -4.27 -19.19
C GLY A 357 30.07 -3.03 -18.30
N LEU A 358 29.46 -3.12 -17.12
CA LEU A 358 29.45 -2.01 -16.16
C LEU A 358 30.80 -1.84 -15.48
N LEU A 359 31.09 -0.60 -15.05
CA LEU A 359 32.32 -0.26 -14.36
C LEU A 359 32.20 -0.53 -12.85
N PRO A 360 33.28 -1.00 -12.18
CA PRO A 360 33.23 -1.38 -10.77
C PRO A 360 32.91 -0.23 -9.83
N ASP A 361 33.39 0.98 -10.16
CA ASP A 361 33.20 2.22 -9.39
C ASP A 361 31.91 2.96 -9.74
N ALA A 362 31.13 2.47 -10.70
CA ALA A 362 29.81 3.02 -10.98
C ALA A 362 28.90 2.84 -9.76
N ARG A 363 27.90 3.72 -9.65
CA ARG A 363 26.92 3.72 -8.54
C ARG A 363 25.47 3.69 -9.02
N GLN A 364 25.29 3.46 -10.31
CA GLN A 364 23.99 3.38 -10.97
C GLN A 364 24.03 2.28 -12.02
N ALA A 365 22.94 1.51 -12.14
CA ALA A 365 22.78 0.49 -13.16
C ALA A 365 21.34 0.50 -13.70
N LYS A 366 21.22 0.53 -15.03
CA LYS A 366 19.95 0.26 -15.72
C LYS A 366 19.54 -1.18 -15.52
N TYR A 367 18.25 -1.46 -15.70
CA TYR A 367 17.74 -2.82 -15.63
C TYR A 367 18.42 -3.71 -16.68
N SER A 368 18.83 -4.89 -16.23
CA SER A 368 19.26 -6.00 -17.07
C SER A 368 18.40 -7.22 -16.73
N PRO A 369 17.86 -7.95 -17.72
CA PRO A 369 17.11 -9.18 -17.48
C PRO A 369 17.86 -10.27 -16.70
N ASP A 370 19.20 -10.30 -16.82
CA ASP A 370 20.03 -11.29 -16.12
C ASP A 370 20.16 -10.98 -14.63
N ALA A 371 20.35 -9.70 -14.28
CA ALA A 371 20.53 -9.27 -12.89
C ALA A 371 19.20 -8.96 -12.18
N LYS A 372 18.15 -8.64 -12.95
CA LYS A 372 16.82 -8.21 -12.48
C LYS A 372 16.90 -7.07 -11.47
N LEU A 373 17.86 -6.18 -11.67
CA LEU A 373 18.26 -5.18 -10.70
C LEU A 373 18.29 -3.80 -11.33
N VAL A 374 17.73 -2.83 -10.61
CA VAL A 374 17.93 -1.40 -10.84
C VAL A 374 18.71 -0.86 -9.65
N VAL A 375 19.75 -0.06 -9.90
CA VAL A 375 20.59 0.50 -8.83
C VAL A 375 20.63 2.01 -8.92
N VAL A 376 20.38 2.69 -7.81
CA VAL A 376 20.44 4.16 -7.68
C VAL A 376 21.30 4.58 -6.48
N PRO A 377 22.04 5.70 -6.57
CA PRO A 377 22.76 6.25 -5.43
C PRO A 377 21.81 7.02 -4.50
N ALA A 378 21.92 6.80 -3.19
CA ALA A 378 21.02 7.38 -2.18
C ALA A 378 20.94 8.91 -2.24
N GLU A 379 22.07 9.57 -2.50
CA GLU A 379 22.15 11.03 -2.57
C GLU A 379 21.40 11.63 -3.76
N GLN A 380 20.98 10.83 -4.75
CA GLN A 380 20.22 11.29 -5.91
C GLN A 380 18.70 11.00 -5.81
N VAL A 381 18.27 10.17 -4.86
CA VAL A 381 16.86 9.76 -4.73
C VAL A 381 15.95 10.94 -4.32
N ALA A 382 16.45 11.83 -3.46
CA ALA A 382 15.70 12.92 -2.84
C ALA A 382 16.24 14.30 -3.23
N VAL A 383 16.79 14.44 -4.44
CA VAL A 383 17.36 15.71 -4.90
C VAL A 383 16.25 16.63 -5.41
N ASP A 384 16.35 17.92 -5.07
CA ASP A 384 15.46 18.96 -5.61
C ASP A 384 15.51 18.90 -7.14
N PRO A 385 14.36 18.90 -7.85
CA PRO A 385 14.33 18.98 -9.31
C PRO A 385 15.31 20.01 -9.91
N ALA A 386 15.47 21.17 -9.28
CA ALA A 386 16.39 22.22 -9.73
C ALA A 386 17.88 21.87 -9.58
N SER A 387 18.21 20.86 -8.78
CA SER A 387 19.56 20.37 -8.49
C SER A 387 19.82 18.98 -9.06
N LEU A 388 18.85 18.38 -9.77
CA LEU A 388 19.06 17.10 -10.44
C LEU A 388 20.22 17.20 -11.41
N ASP A 389 21.00 16.12 -11.49
CA ASP A 389 22.05 16.04 -12.48
C ASP A 389 21.46 16.00 -13.90
N ALA A 390 22.32 15.87 -14.91
CA ALA A 390 21.87 15.89 -16.29
C ALA A 390 20.82 14.80 -16.58
N SER A 391 20.80 13.67 -15.86
CA SER A 391 19.94 12.52 -16.16
C SER A 391 18.51 12.61 -15.61
N GLY A 392 18.19 13.58 -14.76
CA GLY A 392 16.90 13.70 -14.09
C GLY A 392 16.80 12.81 -12.85
N ASN A 393 15.58 12.54 -12.35
CA ASN A 393 15.42 11.67 -11.18
C ASN A 393 15.74 10.20 -11.54
N PRO A 394 16.75 9.57 -10.91
CA PRO A 394 17.19 8.23 -11.32
C PRO A 394 16.20 7.13 -10.94
N VAL A 395 15.38 7.30 -9.90
CA VAL A 395 14.33 6.32 -9.57
C VAL A 395 13.30 6.28 -10.68
N ILE A 396 12.76 7.44 -11.10
CA ILE A 396 11.79 7.50 -12.20
C ILE A 396 12.42 6.99 -13.50
N ALA A 397 13.61 7.48 -13.85
CA ALA A 397 14.25 7.12 -15.12
C ALA A 397 14.47 5.61 -15.26
N LEU A 398 15.04 4.97 -14.24
CA LEU A 398 15.43 3.57 -14.33
C LEU A 398 14.26 2.61 -14.08
N MET A 399 13.27 2.99 -13.28
CA MET A 399 12.02 2.24 -13.17
C MET A 399 11.27 2.23 -14.51
N MET A 400 11.26 3.36 -15.23
CA MET A 400 10.64 3.43 -16.56
C MET A 400 11.47 2.75 -17.65
N ASP A 401 12.80 2.71 -17.53
CA ASP A 401 13.66 1.88 -18.38
C ASP A 401 13.31 0.39 -18.22
N ALA A 402 13.24 -0.11 -16.99
CA ALA A 402 12.80 -1.47 -16.70
C ALA A 402 11.39 -1.75 -17.23
N ALA A 403 10.44 -0.85 -16.96
CA ALA A 403 9.06 -0.98 -17.41
C ALA A 403 8.97 -1.05 -18.94
N TYR A 404 9.69 -0.18 -19.66
CA TYR A 404 9.71 -0.19 -21.12
C TYR A 404 10.29 -1.50 -21.65
N GLN A 405 11.47 -1.93 -21.17
CA GLN A 405 12.10 -3.17 -21.62
C GLN A 405 11.19 -4.39 -21.42
N ILE A 406 10.54 -4.48 -20.26
CA ILE A 406 9.68 -5.59 -19.87
C ILE A 406 8.34 -5.57 -20.61
N THR A 407 7.79 -4.40 -20.92
CA THR A 407 6.42 -4.29 -21.47
C THR A 407 6.37 -4.10 -22.98
N ALA A 408 7.27 -3.34 -23.57
CA ALA A 408 7.23 -2.94 -24.98
C ALA A 408 7.46 -4.09 -25.97
N SER A 409 7.91 -5.25 -25.49
CA SER A 409 8.16 -6.45 -26.30
C SER A 409 7.23 -7.62 -25.97
N ARG A 410 6.27 -7.42 -25.04
CA ARG A 410 5.36 -8.50 -24.65
C ARG A 410 4.48 -8.90 -25.82
N PRO A 411 4.21 -10.20 -25.99
CA PRO A 411 3.23 -10.63 -26.98
C PRO A 411 1.85 -10.08 -26.61
N VAL A 412 1.08 -9.74 -27.65
CA VAL A 412 -0.34 -9.44 -27.50
C VAL A 412 -1.03 -10.63 -26.87
N ASP A 413 -1.77 -10.39 -25.80
CA ASP A 413 -2.67 -11.38 -25.23
C ASP A 413 -4.02 -11.28 -25.97
N PRO A 414 -4.38 -12.28 -26.80
CA PRO A 414 -5.62 -12.24 -27.57
C PRO A 414 -6.88 -12.29 -26.70
N ASP A 415 -6.75 -12.77 -25.45
CA ASP A 415 -7.86 -12.92 -24.53
C ASP A 415 -7.98 -11.75 -23.56
N TRP A 416 -7.06 -10.77 -23.58
CA TRP A 416 -7.02 -9.66 -22.63
C TRP A 416 -8.38 -8.97 -22.43
N GLU A 417 -9.01 -8.55 -23.52
CA GLU A 417 -10.31 -7.88 -23.52
C GLU A 417 -11.50 -8.81 -23.17
N ASN A 418 -11.27 -10.13 -23.20
CA ASN A 418 -12.29 -11.16 -23.00
C ASN A 418 -12.15 -11.92 -21.66
N ARG A 419 -11.19 -11.54 -20.80
CA ARG A 419 -10.93 -12.19 -19.49
C ARG A 419 -12.10 -12.08 -18.50
N GLY A 420 -13.05 -11.18 -18.73
CA GLY A 420 -14.28 -11.10 -17.93
C GLY A 420 -14.02 -10.95 -16.43
N ARG A 421 -14.31 -11.98 -15.65
CA ARG A 421 -14.16 -11.97 -14.17
C ARG A 421 -12.73 -12.25 -13.68
N ASP A 422 -11.85 -12.65 -14.58
CA ASP A 422 -10.45 -12.96 -14.27
C ASP A 422 -9.53 -11.73 -14.40
N VAL A 423 -10.09 -10.56 -14.76
CA VAL A 423 -9.37 -9.27 -14.80
C VAL A 423 -9.11 -8.78 -13.38
N GLN A 424 -7.85 -8.43 -13.10
CA GLN A 424 -7.48 -7.85 -11.80
C GLN A 424 -7.96 -6.39 -11.71
N GLN A 425 -8.25 -5.91 -10.50
CA GLN A 425 -8.78 -4.54 -10.33
C GLN A 425 -7.85 -3.45 -10.86
N TYR A 426 -6.54 -3.67 -10.81
CA TYR A 426 -5.54 -2.74 -11.33
C TYR A 426 -5.39 -2.78 -12.86
N GLU A 427 -6.03 -3.72 -13.53
CA GLU A 427 -6.05 -3.86 -15.00
C GLU A 427 -7.33 -3.23 -15.60
N LEU A 428 -8.28 -2.80 -14.76
CA LEU A 428 -9.50 -2.16 -15.21
C LEU A 428 -9.21 -0.74 -15.73
N ASN A 429 -9.83 -0.39 -16.87
CA ASN A 429 -9.77 0.94 -17.49
C ASN A 429 -8.37 1.40 -17.92
N VAL A 430 -7.44 0.48 -18.13
CA VAL A 430 -6.11 0.76 -18.71
C VAL A 430 -5.81 -0.19 -19.85
N GLU A 431 -5.05 0.29 -20.83
CA GLU A 431 -4.54 -0.57 -21.90
C GLU A 431 -3.29 -1.32 -21.42
N ARG A 432 -3.27 -2.63 -21.66
CA ARG A 432 -2.08 -3.46 -21.41
C ARG A 432 -0.95 -3.00 -22.32
N LEU A 433 0.21 -2.75 -21.71
CA LEU A 433 1.41 -2.48 -22.48
C LEU A 433 1.98 -3.78 -23.05
N ASP A 434 2.09 -3.82 -24.37
CA ASP A 434 2.66 -4.91 -25.16
C ASP A 434 3.38 -4.39 -26.42
N GLU A 435 3.71 -5.25 -27.37
CA GLU A 435 4.39 -4.88 -28.62
C GLU A 435 3.71 -3.72 -29.39
N ARG A 436 2.39 -3.52 -29.22
CA ARG A 436 1.67 -2.38 -29.82
C ARG A 436 2.09 -1.06 -29.20
N PHE A 437 2.27 -1.04 -27.88
CA PHE A 437 2.82 0.13 -27.16
C PHE A 437 4.26 0.41 -27.63
N GLY A 438 5.12 -0.61 -27.69
CA GLY A 438 6.49 -0.46 -28.18
C GLY A 438 6.54 0.15 -29.59
N LYS A 439 5.69 -0.34 -30.50
CA LYS A 439 5.53 0.20 -31.84
C LYS A 439 5.06 1.67 -31.84
N LYS A 440 4.06 2.01 -31.02
CA LYS A 440 3.55 3.39 -30.88
C LYS A 440 4.66 4.35 -30.43
N VAL A 441 5.50 3.95 -29.47
CA VAL A 441 6.68 4.73 -29.05
C VAL A 441 7.65 4.95 -30.20
N SER A 442 7.99 3.89 -30.93
CA SER A 442 8.92 3.95 -32.08
C SER A 442 8.45 4.87 -33.20
N GLU A 443 7.16 4.80 -33.54
CA GLU A 443 6.54 5.65 -34.56
C GLU A 443 6.51 7.12 -34.12
N THR A 444 6.16 7.38 -32.85
CA THR A 444 6.10 8.73 -32.27
C THR A 444 7.49 9.36 -32.24
N ARG A 445 8.50 8.60 -31.79
CA ARG A 445 9.90 9.05 -31.80
C ARG A 445 10.39 9.35 -33.21
N SER A 446 10.12 8.45 -34.16
CA SER A 446 10.56 8.61 -35.55
C SER A 446 10.01 9.91 -36.16
N ALA A 447 8.75 10.24 -35.87
CA ALA A 447 8.15 11.51 -36.28
C ALA A 447 8.83 12.71 -35.59
N ALA A 448 9.05 12.66 -34.28
CA ALA A 448 9.70 13.73 -33.54
C ALA A 448 11.13 14.00 -34.02
N VAL A 449 11.93 12.95 -34.26
CA VAL A 449 13.29 13.06 -34.78
C VAL A 449 13.31 13.59 -36.22
N ALA A 450 12.34 13.20 -37.06
CA ALA A 450 12.20 13.75 -38.41
C ALA A 450 11.93 15.27 -38.39
N ASP A 451 11.24 15.76 -37.37
CA ASP A 451 11.01 17.19 -37.11
C ASP A 451 12.22 17.90 -36.46
N GLY A 452 13.34 17.20 -36.29
CA GLY A 452 14.56 17.72 -35.66
C GLY A 452 14.48 17.82 -34.13
N LYS A 453 13.45 17.27 -33.50
CA LYS A 453 13.32 17.28 -32.04
C LYS A 453 14.30 16.32 -31.39
N TRP A 454 14.62 16.57 -30.13
CA TRP A 454 15.49 15.75 -29.28
C TRP A 454 16.93 15.57 -29.77
N SER A 455 17.33 16.23 -30.86
CA SER A 455 18.67 16.16 -31.42
C SER A 455 19.74 16.49 -30.37
N GLY A 456 20.79 15.66 -30.29
CA GLY A 456 21.86 15.80 -29.30
C GLY A 456 21.50 15.32 -27.88
N THR A 457 20.33 14.69 -27.69
CA THR A 457 19.95 14.02 -26.43
C THR A 457 19.85 12.50 -26.63
N PRO A 458 19.93 11.69 -25.56
CA PRO A 458 19.69 10.23 -25.65
C PRO A 458 18.32 9.87 -26.26
N ALA A 459 17.30 10.71 -26.06
CA ALA A 459 15.96 10.51 -26.60
C ALA A 459 15.92 10.45 -28.15
N ALA A 460 16.87 11.09 -28.84
CA ALA A 460 16.98 10.94 -30.29
C ALA A 460 17.59 9.59 -30.72
N GLY A 461 18.23 8.85 -29.81
CA GLY A 461 18.99 7.62 -30.10
C GLY A 461 18.22 6.32 -29.87
N SER A 462 17.28 6.29 -28.92
CA SER A 462 16.58 5.06 -28.51
C SER A 462 15.11 5.32 -28.18
N ASP A 463 14.23 4.35 -28.49
CA ASP A 463 12.81 4.41 -28.16
C ASP A 463 12.59 4.43 -26.63
N ALA A 464 13.41 3.70 -25.87
CA ALA A 464 13.36 3.69 -24.41
C ALA A 464 13.74 5.06 -23.83
N ASP A 465 14.87 5.63 -24.25
CA ASP A 465 15.33 6.94 -23.75
C ASP A 465 14.36 8.07 -24.16
N TYR A 466 13.70 7.95 -25.31
CA TYR A 466 12.64 8.88 -25.73
C TYR A 466 11.42 8.83 -24.80
N PHE A 467 10.94 7.62 -24.51
CA PHE A 467 9.84 7.45 -23.59
C PHE A 467 10.18 7.92 -22.17
N ILE A 468 11.36 7.57 -21.67
CA ILE A 468 11.85 8.00 -20.34
C ILE A 468 11.95 9.53 -20.26
N ALA A 469 12.50 10.19 -21.28
CA ALA A 469 12.55 11.65 -21.34
C ALA A 469 11.15 12.29 -21.21
N GLY A 470 10.16 11.71 -21.88
CA GLY A 470 8.77 12.13 -21.77
C GLY A 470 8.22 11.94 -20.35
N VAL A 471 8.45 10.78 -19.72
CA VAL A 471 7.95 10.52 -18.35
C VAL A 471 8.62 11.43 -17.32
N LEU A 472 9.93 11.65 -17.42
CA LEU A 472 10.66 12.56 -16.55
C LEU A 472 10.09 13.98 -16.65
N ALA A 473 9.91 14.52 -17.86
CA ALA A 473 9.32 15.83 -18.04
C ALA A 473 7.86 15.86 -17.55
N TYR A 474 7.06 14.82 -17.85
CA TYR A 474 5.65 14.75 -17.44
C TYR A 474 5.44 14.82 -15.92
N PHE A 475 6.39 14.32 -15.13
CA PHE A 475 6.35 14.40 -13.66
C PHE A 475 7.25 15.50 -13.08
N ASP A 476 7.68 16.47 -13.89
CA ASP A 476 8.57 17.58 -13.46
C ASP A 476 9.86 17.07 -12.78
N ALA A 477 10.41 15.97 -13.31
CA ALA A 477 11.56 15.25 -12.81
C ALA A 477 12.74 15.24 -13.81
N GLY A 478 12.71 16.11 -14.83
CA GLY A 478 13.73 16.21 -15.85
C GLY A 478 15.06 16.79 -15.37
N GLY A 479 16.16 16.37 -16.02
CA GLY A 479 17.51 16.92 -15.83
C GLY A 479 18.07 17.57 -17.09
N ALA A 480 19.22 18.23 -16.98
CA ALA A 480 19.80 19.03 -18.08
C ALA A 480 20.07 18.27 -19.40
N ALA A 481 20.22 16.93 -19.38
CA ALA A 481 20.36 16.11 -20.58
C ALA A 481 19.10 16.07 -21.46
N LEU A 482 17.96 16.53 -20.95
CA LEU A 482 16.74 16.76 -21.71
C LEU A 482 16.73 18.12 -22.41
N THR A 483 17.89 18.71 -22.70
CA THR A 483 18.00 19.96 -23.47
C THR A 483 18.39 19.64 -24.91
N PRO A 484 17.45 19.62 -25.86
CA PRO A 484 17.77 19.36 -27.26
C PRO A 484 18.60 20.49 -27.86
N THR A 485 19.47 20.12 -28.80
CA THR A 485 20.28 21.06 -29.56
C THR A 485 19.37 22.05 -30.30
N GLY A 486 19.55 23.34 -30.03
CA GLY A 486 18.76 24.41 -30.64
C GLY A 486 17.39 24.64 -30.01
N ALA A 487 17.03 23.93 -28.93
CA ALA A 487 15.85 24.26 -28.14
C ALA A 487 16.03 25.59 -27.40
N ARG A 488 14.95 26.36 -27.27
CA ARG A 488 14.97 27.66 -26.56
C ARG A 488 15.12 27.51 -25.05
N GLN A 489 14.70 26.37 -24.52
CA GLN A 489 14.73 26.03 -23.11
C GLN A 489 14.86 24.50 -22.94
N PRO A 490 15.40 24.02 -21.81
CA PRO A 490 15.34 22.62 -21.41
C PRO A 490 13.90 22.08 -21.30
N ILE A 491 13.68 20.80 -21.61
CA ILE A 491 12.36 20.16 -21.54
C ILE A 491 12.26 19.37 -20.23
N LEU A 492 12.10 20.08 -19.10
CA LEU A 492 12.22 19.50 -17.76
C LEU A 492 10.89 19.24 -17.07
N ASP A 493 9.81 19.84 -17.57
CA ASP A 493 8.48 19.82 -16.95
C ASP A 493 7.38 19.52 -17.97
N ARG A 494 6.18 19.22 -17.45
CA ARG A 494 5.05 18.76 -18.25
C ARG A 494 4.59 19.80 -19.27
N ALA A 495 4.67 21.09 -18.92
CA ALA A 495 4.25 22.17 -19.80
C ALA A 495 5.25 22.32 -20.97
N ALA A 496 6.55 22.33 -20.66
CA ALA A 496 7.60 22.36 -21.68
C ALA A 496 7.51 21.16 -22.63
N LEU A 497 7.22 19.96 -22.11
CA LEU A 497 7.02 18.77 -22.94
C LEU A 497 5.82 18.93 -23.89
N ARG A 498 4.67 19.38 -23.36
CA ARG A 498 3.46 19.59 -24.17
C ARG A 498 3.69 20.57 -25.31
N ASP A 499 4.40 21.66 -25.05
CA ASP A 499 4.69 22.69 -26.04
C ASP A 499 5.74 22.25 -27.07
N TYR A 500 6.77 21.53 -26.62
CA TYR A 500 7.89 21.11 -27.47
C TYR A 500 7.57 19.86 -28.30
N ASP A 501 7.05 18.82 -27.66
CA ASP A 501 6.73 17.55 -28.29
C ASP A 501 5.35 17.01 -27.87
N PRO A 502 4.25 17.57 -28.43
CA PRO A 502 2.90 17.16 -28.08
C PRO A 502 2.63 15.67 -28.33
N GLY A 503 3.30 15.04 -29.30
CA GLY A 503 3.16 13.60 -29.56
C GLY A 503 3.67 12.74 -28.40
N LEU A 504 4.86 13.07 -27.86
CA LEU A 504 5.39 12.42 -26.67
C LEU A 504 4.56 12.74 -25.43
N TYR A 505 4.09 13.98 -25.30
CA TYR A 505 3.19 14.37 -24.21
C TYR A 505 1.94 13.49 -24.19
N GLU A 506 1.23 13.35 -25.30
CA GLU A 506 -0.01 12.55 -25.38
C GLU A 506 0.29 11.06 -25.11
N LEU A 507 1.36 10.51 -25.69
CA LEU A 507 1.79 9.14 -25.43
C LEU A 507 2.00 8.87 -23.93
N VAL A 508 2.72 9.75 -23.24
CA VAL A 508 2.99 9.61 -21.79
C VAL A 508 1.74 9.88 -20.97
N HIS A 509 0.93 10.87 -21.35
CA HIS A 509 -0.31 11.22 -20.66
C HIS A 509 -1.29 10.04 -20.63
N GLU A 510 -1.50 9.41 -21.79
CA GLU A 510 -2.30 8.19 -21.94
C GLU A 510 -1.67 7.03 -21.16
N THR A 511 -0.36 6.83 -21.30
CA THR A 511 0.35 5.72 -20.64
C THR A 511 0.29 5.84 -19.12
N MET A 512 0.45 7.01 -18.53
CA MET A 512 0.51 7.14 -17.07
C MET A 512 -0.88 7.24 -16.41
N ALA A 513 -1.95 7.44 -17.18
CA ALA A 513 -3.35 7.38 -16.72
C ALA A 513 -3.71 8.34 -15.56
N TYR A 514 -3.09 9.53 -15.54
CA TYR A 514 -3.35 10.57 -14.52
C TYR A 514 -4.53 11.50 -14.87
N GLU A 515 -5.06 11.44 -16.09
CA GLU A 515 -6.16 12.32 -16.53
C GLU A 515 -7.40 12.16 -15.64
N GLY A 516 -7.94 13.28 -15.18
CA GLY A 516 -9.13 13.30 -14.31
C GLY A 516 -8.90 12.76 -12.89
N ARG A 517 -7.65 12.47 -12.51
CA ARG A 517 -7.28 11.94 -11.19
C ARG A 517 -6.41 12.93 -10.41
N GLN A 518 -6.05 12.58 -9.18
CA GLN A 518 -5.15 13.40 -8.36
C GLN A 518 -3.77 13.46 -9.03
N ASP A 519 -3.39 14.66 -9.46
CA ASP A 519 -2.11 14.87 -10.12
C ASP A 519 -0.93 14.69 -9.16
N TRP A 520 0.22 14.32 -9.72
CA TRP A 520 1.49 14.20 -9.01
C TRP A 520 2.62 14.82 -9.84
N LYS A 521 3.54 15.47 -9.13
CA LYS A 521 4.79 16.01 -9.64
C LYS A 521 5.87 15.63 -8.64
N PHE A 522 7.04 15.24 -9.14
CA PHE A 522 8.15 14.86 -8.30
C PHE A 522 8.59 16.03 -7.42
N GLN A 523 8.84 15.73 -6.16
CA GLN A 523 9.39 16.66 -5.18
C GLN A 523 10.43 15.92 -4.35
N ALA A 524 11.49 16.62 -3.94
CA ALA A 524 12.55 16.07 -3.10
C ALA A 524 12.05 15.60 -1.74
N GLY A 525 11.14 16.36 -1.13
CA GLY A 525 10.52 16.03 0.15
C GLY A 525 9.59 14.83 0.06
N GLN A 526 9.32 14.19 1.19
CA GLN A 526 8.14 13.34 1.34
C GLN A 526 6.91 14.24 1.42
N GLN A 527 5.87 13.92 0.66
CA GLN A 527 4.57 14.59 0.72
C GLN A 527 3.66 13.93 1.75
#